data_AF-A0A7C3NXN5-F1
#
_entry.id   AF-A0A7C3NXN5-F1
#
_cell.length_a   1.000
_cell.length_b   1.000
_cell.length_c   1.000
_cell.angle_alpha   90.00
_cell.angle_beta   90.00
_cell.angle_gamma   90.00
#
_symmetry.space_group_name_H-M   'P 1'
#
loop_
_entity.id
_entity.type
_entity.pdbx_description
1 polymer ?
#
loop_
_entity_poly.entity_id
_entity_poly.type
_entity_poly.pdbx_seq_one_letter_code
_entity_poly.pdbx_strand_id
1 'polypeptide(L)'
;MFEGIAPALAALGSTQVMGFVFLGAIIGLVAGILPGLGNVQAMAVALPFTFGLDRLTAIYFLSSICASATYAGAIPAILVNIPGTPANAATTIEGYPMAKRGEGARALS
;
A
#
# COMPACT_ATOMS: atom_id res chain seq x y z
N MET A 1 -17.71 2.94 -22.66
CA MET A 1 -17.29 3.14 -21.25
C MET A 1 -17.26 1.83 -20.46
N PHE A 2 -18.23 0.92 -20.63
CA PHE A 2 -18.32 -0.33 -19.83
C PHE A 2 -17.58 -1.55 -20.40
N GLU A 3 -17.07 -1.51 -21.64
CA GLU A 3 -16.45 -2.69 -22.29
C GLU A 3 -15.18 -3.20 -21.61
N GLY A 4 -14.47 -2.35 -20.86
CA GLY A 4 -13.27 -2.74 -20.13
C GLY A 4 -13.54 -3.47 -18.81
N ILE A 5 -14.77 -3.49 -18.32
CA ILE A 5 -15.10 -4.06 -17.01
C ILE A 5 -15.01 -5.59 -17.02
N ALA A 6 -15.56 -6.23 -18.05
CA ALA A 6 -15.52 -7.68 -18.19
C ALA A 6 -14.08 -8.25 -18.23
N PRO A 7 -13.14 -7.74 -19.07
CA PRO A 7 -11.77 -8.24 -19.07
C PRO A 7 -11.00 -7.91 -17.79
N ALA A 8 -11.27 -6.75 -17.16
CA ALA A 8 -10.66 -6.42 -15.86
C ALA A 8 -11.10 -7.40 -14.76
N LEU A 9 -12.40 -7.69 -14.66
CA LEU A 9 -12.90 -8.69 -13.71
C LEU A 9 -12.33 -10.08 -14.00
N ALA A 10 -12.26 -10.48 -15.27
CA ALA A 10 -11.69 -11.77 -15.66
C ALA A 10 -10.21 -11.89 -15.27
N ALA A 11 -9.44 -10.80 -15.36
CA ALA A 11 -8.04 -10.78 -14.98
C ALA A 11 -7.82 -11.11 -13.49
N LEU A 12 -8.79 -10.82 -12.61
CA LEU A 12 -8.70 -11.19 -11.20
C LEU A 12 -8.70 -12.72 -10.97
N GLY A 13 -9.27 -13.49 -11.91
CA GLY A 13 -9.22 -14.96 -11.86
C GLY A 13 -7.89 -15.56 -12.29
N SER A 14 -6.96 -14.76 -12.84
CA SER A 14 -5.65 -15.23 -13.27
C SER A 14 -4.70 -15.41 -12.09
N THR A 15 -4.13 -16.60 -11.97
CA THR A 15 -3.11 -16.90 -10.95
C THR A 15 -1.88 -15.99 -11.09
N GLN A 16 -1.51 -15.63 -12.31
CA GLN A 16 -0.39 -14.70 -12.55
C GLN A 16 -0.69 -13.32 -11.98
N VAL A 17 -1.89 -12.77 -12.26
CA VAL A 17 -2.30 -11.45 -11.76
C VAL A 17 -2.32 -11.46 -10.24
N MET A 18 -2.89 -12.49 -9.61
CA MET A 18 -2.90 -12.60 -8.15
C MET A 18 -1.50 -12.76 -7.55
N GLY A 19 -0.59 -13.46 -8.22
CA GLY A 19 0.80 -13.54 -7.80
C GLY A 19 1.46 -12.16 -7.73
N PHE A 20 1.26 -11.32 -8.75
CA PHE A 20 1.74 -9.94 -8.75
C PHE A 20 1.03 -9.08 -7.72
N VAL A 21 -0.29 -9.20 -7.55
CA VAL A 21 -1.04 -8.46 -6.50
C VAL A 21 -0.49 -8.79 -5.11
N PHE A 22 -0.23 -10.06 -4.83
CA PHE A 22 0.32 -10.48 -3.55
C PHE A 22 1.75 -9.96 -3.34
N LEU A 23 2.60 -10.06 -4.37
CA LEU A 23 3.94 -9.51 -4.34
C LEU A 23 3.94 -7.99 -4.12
N GLY A 24 3.09 -7.27 -4.85
CA GLY A 24 2.93 -5.83 -4.72
C GLY A 24 2.38 -5.43 -3.35
N ALA A 25 1.45 -6.21 -2.78
CA ALA A 25 0.97 -6.00 -1.41
C ALA A 25 2.08 -6.14 -0.37
N ILE A 26 2.98 -7.14 -0.51
CA ILE A 26 4.14 -7.30 0.38
C ILE A 26 5.10 -6.13 0.22
N ILE A 27 5.44 -5.76 -1.02
CA ILE A 27 6.33 -4.64 -1.30
C ILE A 27 5.77 -3.35 -0.70
N GLY A 28 4.48 -3.07 -0.91
CA GLY A 28 3.84 -1.88 -0.36
C GLY A 28 3.76 -1.92 1.17
N LEU A 29 3.49 -3.07 1.79
CA LEU A 29 3.52 -3.22 3.24
C LEU A 29 4.90 -2.88 3.82
N VAL A 30 5.96 -3.49 3.26
CA VAL A 30 7.35 -3.23 3.69
C VAL A 30 7.72 -1.77 3.47
N ALA A 31 7.41 -1.23 2.29
CA ALA A 31 7.72 0.15 1.95
C ALA A 31 6.98 1.15 2.85
N GLY A 32 5.72 0.89 3.20
CA GLY A 32 4.94 1.79 4.06
C GLY A 32 5.31 1.72 5.53
N ILE A 33 5.90 0.61 6.02
CA ILE A 33 6.44 0.55 7.39
C ILE A 33 7.70 1.42 7.53
N LEU A 34 8.43 1.68 6.43
CA LEU A 34 9.63 2.51 6.46
C LEU A 34 9.26 3.98 6.72
N PRO A 35 9.80 4.60 7.79
CA PRO A 35 9.48 6.00 8.10
C PRO A 35 9.89 6.94 6.98
N GLY A 36 9.02 7.88 6.64
CA GLY A 36 9.27 8.87 5.57
C GLY A 36 9.09 8.34 4.14
N LEU A 37 8.72 7.06 3.96
CA LEU A 37 8.48 6.48 2.64
C LEU A 37 6.97 6.32 2.39
N GLY A 38 6.45 7.08 1.42
CA GLY A 38 5.04 7.12 1.04
C GLY A 38 4.67 6.19 -0.11
N ASN A 39 3.38 6.00 -0.32
CA ASN A 39 2.82 5.17 -1.41
C ASN A 39 3.34 5.54 -2.81
N VAL A 40 3.42 6.83 -3.13
CA VAL A 40 3.94 7.32 -4.43
C VAL A 40 5.41 6.94 -4.63
N GLN A 41 6.22 7.01 -3.58
CA GLN A 41 7.65 6.70 -3.65
C GLN A 41 7.85 5.18 -3.81
N ALA A 42 7.07 4.37 -3.10
CA ALA A 42 7.06 2.92 -3.28
C ALA A 42 6.67 2.52 -4.72
N MET A 43 5.62 3.14 -5.26
CA MET A 43 5.22 2.91 -6.66
C MET A 43 6.29 3.36 -7.66
N ALA A 44 6.95 4.49 -7.43
CA ALA A 44 8.01 4.98 -8.31
C ALA A 44 9.19 4.01 -8.38
N VAL A 45 9.59 3.43 -7.25
CA VAL A 45 10.63 2.39 -7.19
C VAL A 45 10.19 1.10 -7.90
N ALA A 46 8.89 0.76 -7.82
CA ALA A 46 8.34 -0.45 -8.43
C ALA A 46 8.02 -0.31 -9.92
N LEU A 47 7.90 0.91 -10.45
CA LEU A 47 7.48 1.18 -11.82
C LEU A 47 8.35 0.50 -12.89
N PRO A 48 9.70 0.48 -12.81
CA PRO A 48 10.54 -0.17 -13.82
C PRO A 48 10.25 -1.67 -13.99
N PHE A 49 9.81 -2.34 -12.93
CA PHE A 49 9.47 -3.77 -12.96
C PHE A 49 8.19 -4.06 -13.75
N THR A 50 7.41 -3.04 -14.08
CA THR A 50 6.17 -3.18 -14.87
C THR A 50 6.39 -3.21 -16.37
N PHE A 51 7.56 -2.84 -16.88
CA PHE A 51 7.80 -2.71 -18.32
C PHE A 51 7.75 -4.04 -19.08
N GLY A 52 7.94 -5.17 -18.39
CA GLY A 52 7.80 -6.51 -18.96
C GLY A 52 6.43 -7.16 -18.74
N LEU A 53 5.49 -6.49 -18.07
CA LEU A 53 4.20 -7.05 -17.71
C LEU A 53 3.11 -6.64 -18.70
N ASP A 54 2.06 -7.45 -18.81
CA ASP A 54 0.86 -6.99 -19.51
C ASP A 54 0.22 -5.82 -18.77
N ARG A 55 -0.55 -5.02 -19.52
CA ARG A 55 -1.15 -3.78 -19.02
C ARG A 55 -1.99 -3.99 -17.76
N LEU A 56 -2.81 -5.05 -17.70
CA LEU A 56 -3.69 -5.27 -16.56
C LEU A 56 -2.88 -5.71 -15.35
N THR A 57 -1.96 -6.66 -15.50
CA THR A 57 -1.08 -7.08 -14.40
C THR A 57 -0.26 -5.92 -13.83
N ALA A 58 0.30 -5.06 -14.69
CA ALA A 58 1.03 -3.86 -14.26
C ALA A 58 0.16 -2.91 -13.41
N ILE A 59 -1.07 -2.65 -13.84
CA ILE A 59 -2.02 -1.82 -13.10
C ILE A 59 -2.34 -2.46 -11.75
N TYR A 60 -2.72 -3.75 -11.72
CA TYR A 60 -3.03 -4.45 -10.47
C TYR A 60 -1.85 -4.49 -9.50
N PHE A 61 -0.64 -4.72 -10.00
CA PHE A 61 0.58 -4.69 -9.21
C PHE A 61 0.80 -3.33 -8.54
N LEU A 62 0.81 -2.25 -9.32
CA LEU A 62 1.02 -0.91 -8.79
C LEU A 62 -0.11 -0.45 -7.86
N SER A 63 -1.36 -0.80 -8.17
CA SER A 63 -2.51 -0.54 -7.30
C SER A 63 -2.40 -1.28 -5.96
N SER A 64 -1.93 -2.52 -5.96
CA SER A 64 -1.73 -3.29 -4.73
C SER A 64 -0.64 -2.69 -3.83
N ILE A 65 0.44 -2.16 -4.41
CA ILE A 65 1.48 -1.40 -3.69
C ILE A 65 0.88 -0.15 -3.07
N CYS A 66 0.11 0.62 -3.85
CA CYS A 66 -0.51 1.85 -3.37
C CYS A 66 -1.43 1.59 -2.16
N ALA A 67 -2.32 0.61 -2.28
CA ALA A 67 -3.28 0.27 -1.23
C ALA A 67 -2.59 -0.21 0.06
N SER A 68 -1.67 -1.16 -0.05
CA SER A 68 -0.95 -1.73 1.09
C SER A 68 0.00 -0.71 1.75
N ALA A 69 0.74 0.09 0.99
CA ALA A 69 1.62 1.13 1.53
C ALA A 69 0.84 2.24 2.25
N THR A 70 -0.35 2.57 1.76
CA THR A 70 -1.21 3.58 2.41
C THR A 70 -1.63 3.12 3.81
N TYR A 71 -2.07 1.86 3.94
CA TYR A 71 -2.40 1.25 5.23
C TYR A 71 -1.16 1.12 6.13
N ALA A 72 -0.08 0.55 5.60
CA ALA A 72 1.15 0.30 6.33
C ALA A 72 1.79 1.58 6.88
N GLY A 73 1.64 2.71 6.17
CA GLY A 73 2.16 4.01 6.58
C GLY A 73 1.56 4.56 7.88
N ALA A 74 0.41 4.05 8.33
CA ALA A 74 -0.17 4.39 9.63
C ALA A 74 0.60 3.72 10.79
N ILE A 75 1.26 2.58 10.55
CA ILE A 75 2.03 1.84 11.56
C ILE A 75 3.17 2.68 12.16
N PRO A 76 4.12 3.22 11.37
CA PRO A 76 5.20 4.05 11.92
C PRO A 76 4.69 5.40 12.46
N ALA A 77 3.60 5.92 11.91
CA ALA A 77 2.95 7.13 12.42
C ALA A 77 2.39 6.92 13.84
N ILE A 78 1.67 5.82 14.06
CA ILE A 78 1.01 5.50 15.32
C ILE A 78 2.01 4.98 16.36
N LEU A 79 2.96 4.12 15.98
CA LEU A 79 3.84 3.46 16.96
C LEU A 79 5.10 4.28 17.27
N VAL A 80 5.60 5.06 16.31
CA VAL A 80 6.93 5.72 16.40
C VAL A 80 6.84 7.24 16.20
N ASN A 81 5.66 7.79 15.87
CA ASN A 81 5.45 9.22 15.60
C ASN A 81 6.31 9.78 14.45
N ILE A 82 6.61 8.95 13.45
CA ILE A 82 7.32 9.37 12.24
C ILE A 82 6.47 8.95 11.03
N PRO A 83 5.63 9.86 10.49
CA PRO A 83 4.70 9.51 9.42
C PRO A 83 5.42 9.38 8.07
N GLY A 84 4.96 8.43 7.24
CA GLY A 84 5.46 8.25 5.86
C GLY A 84 4.81 9.18 4.83
N THR A 85 3.67 9.79 5.14
CA THR A 85 2.93 10.71 4.25
C THR A 85 2.32 11.87 5.04
N PRO A 86 2.00 13.00 4.38
CA PRO A 86 1.27 14.10 5.03
C PRO A 86 -0.09 13.67 5.60
N ALA A 87 -0.80 12.75 4.92
CA ALA A 87 -2.07 12.22 5.42
C ALA A 87 -1.89 11.46 6.75
N ASN A 88 -0.80 10.70 6.88
CA ASN A 88 -0.47 9.97 8.10
C ASN A 88 0.06 10.88 9.21
N ALA A 89 0.36 12.16 8.94
CA ALA A 89 0.69 13.10 10.01
C ALA A 89 -0.52 13.38 10.91
N ALA A 90 -1.74 13.32 10.37
CA ALA A 90 -2.95 13.46 11.19
C ALA A 90 -3.12 12.27 12.15
N THR A 91 -2.77 11.05 11.73
CA THR A 91 -2.88 9.85 12.59
C THR A 91 -1.87 9.85 13.73
N THR A 92 -0.78 10.63 13.68
CA THR A 92 0.12 10.75 14.84
C THR A 92 -0.49 11.53 15.99
N ILE A 93 -1.39 12.48 15.71
CA ILE A 93 -1.99 13.37 16.72
C ILE A 93 -2.76 12.58 17.77
N GLU A 94 -3.57 11.62 17.33
CA GLU A 94 -4.41 10.80 18.21
C GLU A 94 -3.81 9.40 18.42
N GLY A 95 -3.27 8.81 17.36
CA GLY A 95 -2.78 7.43 17.37
C GLY A 95 -1.52 7.22 18.19
N TYR A 96 -0.55 8.14 18.16
CA TYR A 96 0.67 7.99 18.97
C TYR A 96 0.41 8.11 20.48
N PRO A 97 -0.41 9.06 20.97
CA PRO A 97 -0.87 9.04 22.35
C PRO A 97 -1.62 7.76 22.74
N MET A 98 -2.47 7.21 21.86
CA MET A 98 -3.14 5.91 22.09
C MET A 98 -2.13 4.77 22.22
N ALA A 99 -1.13 4.70 21.34
CA ALA A 99 -0.09 3.70 21.39
C ALA A 99 0.71 3.76 22.71
N LYS A 100 1.04 4.96 23.20
CA LYS A 100 1.70 5.14 24.51
C LYS A 100 0.87 4.65 25.70
N ARG A 101 -0.46 4.59 25.59
CA ARG A 101 -1.36 4.04 26.61
C ARG A 101 -1.57 2.53 26.48
N GLY A 102 -0.86 1.87 25.56
CA GLY A 102 -1.06 0.44 25.26
C GLY A 102 -2.25 0.16 24.33
N GLU A 103 -2.90 1.18 23.78
CA GLU A 103 -4.04 1.06 22.87
C GLU A 103 -3.61 1.01 21.38
N GLY A 104 -2.34 0.70 21.10
CA GLY A 104 -1.78 0.76 19.73
C GLY A 104 -2.51 -0.15 18.73
N ALA A 105 -2.91 -1.36 19.15
CA ALA A 105 -3.69 -2.27 18.31
C ALA A 105 -5.07 -1.69 17.94
N ARG A 106 -5.70 -0.97 18.88
CA ARG A 106 -6.98 -0.28 18.65
C ARG A 106 -6.83 0.96 17.77
N ALA A 107 -5.66 1.61 17.79
CA ALA A 107 -5.37 2.71 16.89
C ALA A 107 -5.11 2.25 15.45
N LEU A 108 -4.70 1.00 15.24
CA LEU A 108 -4.40 0.41 13.93
C LEU A 108 -5.58 -0.34 13.27
N SER A 109 -6.66 -0.58 14.03
CA SER A 109 -7.84 -1.33 13.58
C SER A 109 -8.78 -0.50 12.72
#